data_AF-R5VA99-F1
#
_entry.id   AF-R5VA99-F1
#
_cell.length_a   1.000
_cell.length_b   1.000
_cell.length_c   1.000
_cell.angle_alpha   90.00
_cell.angle_beta   90.00
_cell.angle_gamma   90.00
#
_symmetry.space_group_name_H-M   'P 1'
#
loop_
_entity.id
_entity.type
_entity.pdbx_description
1 polymer ?
#
loop_
_entity_poly.entity_id
_entity_poly.type
_entity_poly.pdbx_seq_one_letter_code
_entity_poly.pdbx_strand_id
1 'polypeptide(L)'
;MLVSKEIDIKCYYRFIEFTSKLIGIQLPHERFKRIAMDDYKAESKQEVKVKRLANAYLYLLNNIQQSFTKELLEHTYILLTNKRLNKNKIQNILTEFYKNYDESGNYLAAYLHLVILEQIKIQSIEFALMISNYIMLKKGRFPIILYSTEHKIYKTTIQRKNLEKLIFIFHQLEHKKLSHSMLTEWDKQEIIEKIKSLKSQLKVKYKIKKFYLYGSYAKEKVTLSSDLDFLVIFNEDLIPTEKGFLLKQLKEDLQAQMNIKIDLLDFSHALKFLDICEMENIVTLI
;
A
#
# COMPACT_ATOMS: atom_id res chain seq x y z
N MET A 1 9.19 -15.36 4.09
CA MET A 1 7.90 -14.62 4.15
C MET A 1 6.87 -15.42 3.38
N LEU A 2 5.76 -15.80 3.99
CA LEU A 2 4.60 -16.33 3.25
C LEU A 2 3.44 -15.39 3.53
N VAL A 3 3.25 -14.43 2.62
CA VAL A 3 2.01 -13.66 2.59
C VAL A 3 0.93 -14.67 2.22
N SER A 4 -0.13 -14.76 3.03
CA SER A 4 -1.21 -15.74 2.82
C SER A 4 -1.73 -15.66 1.38
N LYS A 5 -2.34 -16.73 0.85
CA LYS A 5 -2.98 -16.72 -0.48
C LYS A 5 -3.97 -15.55 -0.68
N GLU A 6 -4.37 -14.88 0.39
CA GLU A 6 -5.38 -13.83 0.45
C GLU A 6 -4.81 -12.40 0.28
N ILE A 7 -3.50 -12.19 0.47
CA ILE A 7 -2.85 -10.88 0.29
C ILE A 7 -1.59 -11.04 -0.56
N ASP A 8 -1.39 -10.10 -1.50
CA ASP A 8 -0.10 -9.99 -2.18
C ASP A 8 0.92 -9.16 -1.38
N ILE A 9 2.20 -9.37 -1.67
CA ILE A 9 3.31 -8.65 -1.02
C ILE A 9 3.13 -7.13 -1.10
N LYS A 10 2.58 -6.67 -2.23
CA LYS A 10 2.33 -5.25 -2.52
C LYS A 10 1.33 -4.62 -1.56
N CYS A 11 0.22 -5.29 -1.30
CA CYS A 11 -0.80 -4.82 -0.36
C CYS A 11 -0.28 -4.87 1.07
N TYR A 12 0.54 -5.87 1.40
CA TYR A 12 1.19 -5.92 2.71
C TYR A 12 2.04 -4.67 2.95
N TYR A 13 3.05 -4.37 2.12
CA TYR A 13 3.91 -3.22 2.40
C TYR A 13 3.19 -1.87 2.19
N ARG A 14 2.23 -1.76 1.27
CA ARG A 14 1.41 -0.54 1.11
C ARG A 14 0.56 -0.27 2.34
N PHE A 15 -0.02 -1.30 2.96
CA PHE A 15 -0.73 -1.12 4.23
C PHE A 15 0.19 -0.54 5.31
N ILE A 16 1.41 -1.07 5.43
CA ILE A 16 2.41 -0.58 6.40
C ILE A 16 2.80 0.87 6.10
N GLU A 17 3.13 1.19 4.85
CA GLU A 17 3.51 2.54 4.41
C GLU A 17 2.41 3.55 4.73
N PHE A 18 1.20 3.31 4.24
CA PHE A 18 0.15 4.32 4.29
C PHE A 18 -0.44 4.49 5.69
N THR A 19 -0.46 3.41 6.49
CA THR A 19 -0.81 3.50 7.92
C THR A 19 0.25 4.28 8.70
N SER A 20 1.54 4.09 8.39
CA SER A 20 2.62 4.84 9.02
C SER A 20 2.59 6.33 8.64
N LYS A 21 2.33 6.64 7.36
CA LYS A 21 2.14 8.02 6.90
C LYS A 21 0.93 8.68 7.57
N LEU A 22 -0.16 7.94 7.77
CA LEU A 22 -1.37 8.44 8.44
C LEU A 22 -1.09 8.95 9.85
N ILE A 23 -0.19 8.27 10.59
CA ILE A 23 0.23 8.66 11.95
C ILE A 23 1.44 9.62 11.97
N GLY A 24 1.87 10.11 10.80
CA GLY A 24 2.89 11.16 10.68
C GLY A 24 4.33 10.67 10.51
N ILE A 25 4.57 9.38 10.25
CA ILE A 25 5.91 8.88 9.89
C ILE A 25 6.20 9.24 8.44
N GLN A 26 7.33 9.92 8.22
CA GLN A 26 7.78 10.35 6.90
C GLN A 26 9.06 9.61 6.54
N LEU A 27 8.92 8.54 5.76
CA LEU A 27 10.04 7.81 5.15
C LEU A 27 9.81 7.68 3.64
N PRO A 28 10.87 7.51 2.83
CA PRO A 28 10.76 7.15 1.42
C PRO A 28 10.01 5.82 1.24
N HIS A 29 9.39 5.64 0.06
CA HIS A 29 8.63 4.43 -0.28
C HIS A 29 9.45 3.15 -0.07
N GLU A 30 10.65 3.10 -0.64
CA GLU A 30 11.52 1.92 -0.53
C GLU A 30 11.94 1.61 0.89
N ARG A 31 12.06 2.62 1.77
CA ARG A 31 12.36 2.39 3.19
C ARG A 31 11.23 1.63 3.87
N PHE A 32 9.98 2.02 3.66
CA PHE A 32 8.84 1.27 4.17
C PHE A 32 8.84 -0.17 3.68
N LYS A 33 9.01 -0.35 2.36
CA LYS A 33 9.02 -1.66 1.72
C LYS A 33 10.12 -2.56 2.29
N ARG A 34 11.38 -2.09 2.33
CA ARG A 34 12.51 -2.88 2.81
C ARG A 34 12.38 -3.24 4.29
N ILE A 35 11.88 -2.33 5.14
CA ILE A 35 11.64 -2.62 6.57
C ILE A 35 10.54 -3.69 6.72
N ALA A 36 9.44 -3.55 5.98
CA ALA A 36 8.33 -4.50 6.00
C ALA A 36 8.78 -5.89 5.53
N MET A 37 9.60 -5.95 4.49
CA MET A 37 10.15 -7.16 3.89
C MET A 37 11.29 -7.80 4.69
N ASP A 38 11.79 -7.11 5.73
CA ASP A 38 12.97 -7.52 6.51
C ASP A 38 14.30 -7.49 5.72
N ASP A 39 14.36 -6.71 4.64
CA ASP A 39 15.53 -6.48 3.78
C ASP A 39 16.39 -5.28 4.25
N TYR A 40 16.06 -4.72 5.41
CA TYR A 40 16.71 -3.55 5.99
C TYR A 40 16.57 -3.54 7.51
N LYS A 41 17.69 -3.31 8.19
CA LYS A 41 17.74 -3.15 9.65
C LYS A 41 17.16 -1.79 10.04
N ALA A 42 16.08 -1.77 10.81
CA ALA A 42 15.53 -0.54 11.37
C ALA A 42 16.46 0.04 12.44
N GLU A 43 16.93 1.27 12.26
CA GLU A 43 17.90 1.92 13.15
C GLU A 43 17.27 3.08 13.93
N SER A 44 16.42 3.87 13.27
CA SER A 44 15.76 5.01 13.89
C SER A 44 14.50 4.63 14.68
N LYS A 45 14.09 5.50 15.61
CA LYS A 45 12.84 5.32 16.38
C LYS A 45 11.61 5.21 15.47
N GLN A 46 11.59 5.91 14.33
CA GLN A 46 10.48 5.83 13.38
C GLN A 46 10.48 4.49 12.65
N GLU A 47 11.63 4.03 12.16
CA GLU A 47 11.77 2.74 11.49
C GLU A 47 11.43 1.57 12.41
N VAL A 48 11.81 1.65 13.69
CA VAL A 48 11.43 0.63 14.69
C VAL A 48 9.90 0.58 14.86
N LYS A 49 9.19 1.71 14.82
CA LYS A 49 7.71 1.71 14.85
C LYS A 49 7.14 1.06 13.59
N VAL A 50 7.68 1.39 12.41
CA VAL A 50 7.29 0.75 11.15
C VAL A 50 7.50 -0.76 11.21
N LYS A 51 8.64 -1.21 11.75
CA LYS A 51 8.94 -2.64 11.89
C LYS A 51 7.98 -3.35 12.84
N ARG A 52 7.60 -2.71 13.96
CA ARG A 52 6.59 -3.26 14.89
C ARG A 52 5.23 -3.40 14.24
N LEU A 53 4.79 -2.39 13.48
CA LEU A 53 3.56 -2.46 12.69
C LEU A 53 3.62 -3.61 11.67
N ALA A 54 4.73 -3.73 10.95
CA ALA A 54 4.97 -4.79 9.97
C ALA A 54 4.88 -6.18 10.60
N ASN A 55 5.55 -6.40 11.74
CA ASN A 55 5.55 -7.67 12.45
C ASN A 55 4.18 -8.01 13.04
N ALA A 56 3.49 -7.04 13.65
CA ALA A 56 2.16 -7.24 14.21
C ALA A 56 1.13 -7.59 13.13
N TYR A 57 1.18 -6.90 11.99
CA TYR A 57 0.27 -7.20 10.89
C TYR A 57 0.59 -8.54 10.23
N LEU A 58 1.86 -8.86 10.01
CA LEU A 58 2.27 -10.16 9.46
C LEU A 58 1.82 -11.32 10.37
N TYR A 59 1.92 -11.15 11.68
CA TYR A 59 1.39 -12.12 12.63
C TYR A 59 -0.11 -12.37 12.44
N LEU A 60 -0.93 -11.32 12.27
CA LEU A 60 -2.36 -11.48 11.97
C LEU A 60 -2.60 -12.22 10.65
N LEU A 61 -1.88 -11.85 9.59
CA LEU A 61 -2.04 -12.46 8.26
C LEU A 61 -1.70 -13.96 8.28
N ASN A 62 -0.64 -14.34 9.01
CA ASN A 62 -0.25 -15.73 9.18
C ASN A 62 -1.26 -16.54 10.00
N ASN A 63 -2.18 -15.88 10.72
CA ASN A 63 -3.20 -16.49 11.57
C ASN A 63 -4.63 -16.23 11.08
N ILE A 64 -4.81 -15.90 9.79
CA ILE A 64 -6.12 -15.50 9.26
C ILE A 64 -7.18 -16.60 9.35
N GLN A 65 -6.74 -17.85 9.19
CA GLN A 65 -7.55 -19.06 9.28
C GLN A 65 -7.90 -19.44 10.73
N GLN A 66 -7.18 -18.90 11.74
CA GLN A 66 -7.44 -19.17 13.15
C GLN A 66 -8.64 -18.40 13.66
N SER A 67 -9.30 -18.86 14.73
CA SER A 67 -10.41 -18.13 15.36
C SER A 67 -9.99 -16.75 15.90
N PHE A 68 -10.95 -15.82 15.99
CA PHE A 68 -10.69 -14.51 16.57
C PHE A 68 -10.69 -14.64 18.10
N THR A 69 -9.51 -14.85 18.68
CA THR A 69 -9.36 -15.15 20.12
C THR A 69 -8.67 -14.03 20.90
N LYS A 70 -8.68 -14.19 22.22
CA LYS A 70 -7.94 -13.33 23.14
C LYS A 70 -6.45 -13.34 22.85
N GLU A 71 -5.86 -14.51 22.62
CA GLU A 71 -4.43 -14.71 22.38
C GLU A 71 -4.01 -14.01 21.08
N LEU A 72 -4.84 -14.09 20.03
CA LEU A 72 -4.62 -13.38 18.78
C LEU A 72 -4.54 -11.86 19.01
N LEU A 73 -5.50 -11.28 19.74
CA LEU A 73 -5.53 -9.86 20.07
C LEU A 73 -4.36 -9.44 20.97
N GLU A 74 -4.06 -10.22 22.00
CA GLU A 74 -2.96 -9.96 22.93
C GLU A 74 -1.60 -9.97 22.23
N HIS A 75 -1.29 -11.01 21.46
CA HIS A 75 -0.03 -11.13 20.74
C HIS A 75 0.14 -10.01 19.71
N THR A 76 -0.90 -9.73 18.92
CA THR A 76 -0.87 -8.64 17.94
C THR A 76 -0.58 -7.31 18.62
N TYR A 77 -1.27 -7.00 19.72
CA TYR A 77 -1.09 -5.74 20.43
C TYR A 77 0.28 -5.64 21.11
N ILE A 78 0.81 -6.74 21.64
CA ILE A 78 2.16 -6.81 22.21
C ILE A 78 3.20 -6.55 21.13
N LEU A 79 3.11 -7.18 19.96
CA LEU A 79 4.04 -6.96 18.84
C LEU A 79 4.03 -5.49 18.37
N LEU A 80 2.85 -4.87 18.36
CA LEU A 80 2.70 -3.47 17.97
C LEU A 80 3.27 -2.49 19.02
N THR A 81 3.02 -2.74 20.31
CA THR A 81 3.18 -1.73 21.36
C THR A 81 4.21 -2.06 22.43
N ASN A 82 4.67 -3.31 22.52
CA ASN A 82 5.39 -3.90 23.66
C ASN A 82 4.63 -3.78 25.00
N LYS A 83 3.30 -3.66 24.96
CA LYS A 83 2.44 -3.56 26.13
C LYS A 83 1.36 -4.62 26.09
N ARG A 84 0.86 -5.01 27.26
CA ARG A 84 -0.30 -5.90 27.38
C ARG A 84 -1.59 -5.09 27.23
N LEU A 85 -2.54 -5.64 26.49
CA LEU A 85 -3.89 -5.08 26.41
C LEU A 85 -4.68 -5.49 27.66
N ASN A 86 -5.53 -4.60 28.18
CA ASN A 86 -6.34 -4.89 29.35
C ASN A 86 -7.35 -6.00 29.03
N LYS A 87 -7.48 -6.99 29.92
CA LYS A 87 -8.37 -8.16 29.75
C LYS A 87 -9.83 -7.77 29.48
N ASN A 88 -10.36 -6.75 30.17
CA ASN A 88 -11.75 -6.30 29.99
C ASN A 88 -11.95 -5.68 28.60
N LYS A 89 -10.95 -4.97 28.08
CA LYS A 89 -11.00 -4.42 26.71
C LYS A 89 -10.98 -5.52 25.66
N ILE A 90 -10.15 -6.54 25.86
CA ILE A 90 -10.12 -7.71 24.97
C ILE A 90 -11.46 -8.42 24.99
N GLN A 91 -12.02 -8.67 26.18
CA GLN A 91 -13.32 -9.30 26.32
C GLN A 91 -14.41 -8.50 25.59
N ASN A 92 -14.42 -7.18 25.74
CA ASN A 92 -15.37 -6.31 25.05
C ASN A 92 -15.23 -6.39 23.51
N ILE A 93 -14.00 -6.34 22.99
CA ILE A 93 -13.74 -6.49 21.54
C ILE A 93 -14.26 -7.84 21.02
N LEU A 94 -14.00 -8.93 21.76
CA LEU A 94 -14.46 -10.27 21.39
C LEU A 94 -15.98 -10.36 21.42
N THR A 95 -16.62 -9.87 22.47
CA THR A 95 -18.09 -9.84 22.58
C THR A 95 -18.71 -9.08 21.41
N GLU A 96 -18.22 -7.88 21.10
CA GLU A 96 -18.75 -7.08 19.99
C GLU A 96 -18.48 -7.72 18.62
N PHE A 97 -17.34 -8.41 18.44
CA PHE A 97 -17.06 -9.16 17.23
C PHE A 97 -18.06 -10.31 17.02
N TYR A 98 -18.25 -11.17 18.03
CA TYR A 98 -19.11 -12.34 17.90
C TYR A 98 -20.60 -12.00 17.85
N LYS A 99 -21.02 -10.93 18.54
CA LYS A 99 -22.41 -10.43 18.48
C LYS A 99 -22.80 -9.94 17.08
N ASN A 100 -21.85 -9.39 16.34
CA ASN A 100 -22.08 -8.85 15.00
C ASN A 100 -21.42 -9.73 13.91
N TYR A 101 -21.11 -10.99 14.21
CA TYR A 101 -20.32 -11.85 13.30
C TYR A 101 -21.03 -12.08 11.96
N ASP A 102 -22.35 -12.18 11.96
CA ASP A 102 -23.15 -12.46 10.76
C ASP A 102 -23.30 -11.25 9.83
N GLU A 103 -22.96 -10.05 10.30
CA GLU A 103 -23.02 -8.82 9.51
C GLU A 103 -22.05 -8.83 8.33
N SER A 104 -22.26 -7.92 7.37
CA SER A 104 -21.35 -7.77 6.24
C SER A 104 -19.92 -7.45 6.68
N GLY A 105 -18.92 -7.89 5.89
CA GLY A 105 -17.51 -7.68 6.23
C GLY A 105 -17.14 -6.21 6.40
N ASN A 106 -17.63 -5.33 5.53
CA ASN A 106 -17.39 -3.89 5.63
C ASN A 106 -18.04 -3.30 6.90
N TYR A 107 -19.25 -3.73 7.25
CA TYR A 107 -19.93 -3.30 8.48
C TYR A 107 -19.14 -3.73 9.71
N LEU A 108 -18.88 -5.03 9.86
CA LEU A 108 -18.21 -5.58 11.05
C LEU A 108 -16.81 -4.97 11.22
N ALA A 109 -16.07 -4.81 10.12
CA ALA A 109 -14.74 -4.20 10.14
C ALA A 109 -14.79 -2.74 10.59
N ALA A 110 -15.76 -1.94 10.11
CA ALA A 110 -15.92 -0.52 10.46
C ALA A 110 -16.48 -0.33 11.88
N TYR A 111 -17.41 -1.18 12.30
CA TYR A 111 -17.98 -1.17 13.64
C TYR A 111 -16.91 -1.47 14.69
N LEU A 112 -16.20 -2.60 14.53
CA LEU A 112 -15.17 -2.99 15.49
C LEU A 112 -13.99 -2.00 15.50
N HIS A 113 -13.74 -1.35 14.37
CA HIS A 113 -12.77 -0.26 14.27
C HIS A 113 -13.09 0.88 15.26
N LEU A 114 -14.34 1.37 15.26
CA LEU A 114 -14.76 2.43 16.18
C LEU A 114 -14.75 1.96 17.64
N VAL A 115 -15.18 0.72 17.90
CA VAL A 115 -15.12 0.09 19.24
C VAL A 115 -13.69 0.04 19.77
N ILE A 116 -12.71 -0.27 18.91
CA ILE A 116 -11.29 -0.27 19.28
C ILE A 116 -10.80 1.15 19.59
N LEU A 117 -11.11 2.12 18.71
CA LEU A 117 -10.68 3.52 18.88
C LEU A 117 -11.22 4.16 20.16
N GLU A 118 -12.40 3.76 20.61
CA GLU A 118 -13.02 4.28 21.83
C GLU A 118 -12.31 3.81 23.11
N GLN A 119 -11.84 2.56 23.14
CA GLN A 119 -11.27 1.97 24.36
C GLN A 119 -9.74 1.89 24.37
N ILE A 120 -9.05 1.91 23.22
CA ILE A 120 -7.60 1.82 23.13
C ILE A 120 -7.00 3.20 22.89
N LYS A 121 -5.96 3.56 23.66
CA LYS A 121 -5.29 4.87 23.58
C LYS A 121 -3.95 4.84 22.84
N ILE A 122 -3.20 3.74 22.95
CA ILE A 122 -1.85 3.63 22.42
C ILE A 122 -1.90 2.92 21.07
N GLN A 123 -1.41 3.58 20.02
CA GLN A 123 -1.39 3.05 18.65
C GLN A 123 -2.75 2.48 18.21
N SER A 124 -3.83 3.18 18.59
CA SER A 124 -5.19 2.70 18.42
C SER A 124 -5.62 2.67 16.96
N ILE A 125 -5.17 3.63 16.15
CA ILE A 125 -5.44 3.69 14.71
C ILE A 125 -4.81 2.50 14.00
N GLU A 126 -3.53 2.26 14.25
CA GLU A 126 -2.77 1.16 13.67
C GLU A 126 -3.40 -0.18 14.04
N PHE A 127 -3.72 -0.37 15.33
CA PHE A 127 -4.37 -1.57 15.82
C PHE A 127 -5.77 -1.76 15.22
N ALA A 128 -6.60 -0.71 15.20
CA ALA A 128 -7.95 -0.77 14.62
C ALA A 128 -7.92 -1.14 13.13
N LEU A 129 -7.01 -0.54 12.34
CA LEU A 129 -6.85 -0.86 10.91
C LEU A 129 -6.39 -2.30 10.68
N MET A 130 -5.45 -2.79 11.48
CA MET A 130 -4.99 -4.19 11.41
C MET A 130 -6.14 -5.16 11.67
N ILE A 131 -6.96 -4.90 12.71
CA ILE A 131 -8.11 -5.74 13.03
C ILE A 131 -9.21 -5.63 11.96
N SER A 132 -9.49 -4.44 11.44
CA SER A 132 -10.41 -4.28 10.30
C SER A 132 -9.97 -5.12 9.10
N ASN A 133 -8.68 -5.13 8.76
CA ASN A 133 -8.17 -5.95 7.66
C ASN A 133 -8.26 -7.44 7.95
N TYR A 134 -7.97 -7.88 9.17
CA TYR A 134 -8.17 -9.27 9.57
C TYR A 134 -9.64 -9.69 9.37
N ILE A 135 -10.61 -8.85 9.75
CA ILE A 135 -12.05 -9.13 9.55
C ILE A 135 -12.40 -9.24 8.07
N MET A 136 -11.94 -8.29 7.25
CA MET A 136 -12.20 -8.27 5.82
C MET A 136 -11.70 -9.55 5.16
N LEU A 137 -10.44 -9.91 5.40
CA LEU A 137 -9.81 -11.10 4.82
C LEU A 137 -10.49 -12.40 5.29
N LYS A 138 -10.81 -12.50 6.59
CA LYS A 138 -11.49 -13.67 7.17
C LYS A 138 -12.87 -13.89 6.55
N LYS A 139 -13.53 -12.83 6.07
CA LYS A 139 -14.80 -12.88 5.33
C LYS A 139 -14.61 -12.99 3.81
N GLY A 140 -13.42 -13.35 3.33
CA GLY A 140 -13.12 -13.52 1.90
C GLY A 140 -13.10 -12.22 1.11
N ARG A 141 -12.90 -11.08 1.77
CA ARG A 141 -12.89 -9.74 1.17
C ARG A 141 -11.49 -9.19 1.03
N PHE A 142 -11.34 -8.12 0.26
CA PHE A 142 -10.04 -7.46 0.10
C PHE A 142 -9.67 -6.58 1.30
N PRO A 143 -8.36 -6.48 1.63
CA PRO A 143 -7.89 -5.61 2.70
C PRO A 143 -8.05 -4.14 2.32
N ILE A 144 -8.28 -3.32 3.33
CA ILE A 144 -8.42 -1.88 3.25
C ILE A 144 -7.04 -1.23 3.38
N ILE A 145 -6.69 -0.40 2.40
CA ILE A 145 -5.46 0.41 2.40
C ILE A 145 -5.87 1.87 2.28
N LEU A 146 -5.62 2.65 3.33
CA LEU A 146 -5.94 4.08 3.36
C LEU A 146 -4.82 4.88 2.71
N TYR A 147 -4.88 5.09 1.40
CA TYR A 147 -3.91 5.94 0.70
C TYR A 147 -3.94 7.39 1.22
N SER A 148 -2.87 8.15 0.97
CA SER A 148 -2.73 9.53 1.47
C SER A 148 -3.91 10.44 1.13
N THR A 149 -4.57 10.19 0.00
CA THR A 149 -5.78 10.90 -0.45
C THR A 149 -6.96 10.73 0.50
N GLU A 150 -7.07 9.59 1.17
CA GLU A 150 -8.16 9.25 2.07
C GLU A 150 -7.86 9.61 3.54
N HIS A 151 -6.62 10.02 3.88
CA HIS A 151 -6.23 10.29 5.27
C HIS A 151 -7.08 11.37 5.94
N LYS A 152 -7.38 12.47 5.22
CA LYS A 152 -8.16 13.59 5.76
C LYS A 152 -9.62 13.17 6.02
N ILE A 153 -10.25 12.50 5.07
CA ILE A 153 -11.64 12.06 5.20
C ILE A 153 -11.77 10.96 6.26
N TYR A 154 -10.80 10.06 6.36
CA TYR A 154 -10.75 9.05 7.41
C TYR A 154 -10.63 9.69 8.80
N LYS A 155 -9.64 10.59 9.01
CA LYS A 155 -9.42 11.26 10.30
C LYS A 155 -10.67 12.00 10.79
N THR A 156 -11.32 12.75 9.90
CA THR A 156 -12.56 13.47 10.24
C THR A 156 -13.73 12.52 10.53
N THR A 157 -13.79 11.37 9.85
CA THR A 157 -14.82 10.34 10.06
C THR A 157 -14.69 9.70 11.44
N ILE A 158 -13.48 9.27 11.82
CA ILE A 158 -13.25 8.64 13.13
C ILE A 158 -13.41 9.63 14.29
N GLN A 159 -13.05 10.90 14.09
CA GLN A 159 -13.27 11.97 15.09
C GLN A 159 -14.76 12.20 15.37
N ARG A 160 -15.59 12.09 14.34
CA ARG A 160 -17.06 12.23 14.44
C ARG A 160 -17.75 10.92 14.83
N LYS A 161 -17.01 9.83 15.05
CA LYS A 161 -17.55 8.46 15.27
C LYS A 161 -18.62 8.07 14.24
N ASN A 162 -18.46 8.48 12.99
CA ASN A 162 -19.47 8.28 11.96
C ASN A 162 -19.31 6.89 11.30
N LEU A 163 -20.09 5.91 11.77
CA LEU A 163 -20.05 4.53 11.31
C LEU A 163 -20.42 4.40 9.82
N GLU A 164 -21.53 4.99 9.40
CA GLU A 164 -22.01 4.91 8.01
C GLU A 164 -20.95 5.40 7.01
N LYS A 165 -20.31 6.53 7.33
CA LYS A 165 -19.26 7.08 6.48
C LYS A 165 -18.02 6.20 6.46
N LEU A 166 -17.68 5.56 7.57
CA LEU A 166 -16.55 4.64 7.63
C LEU A 166 -16.81 3.37 6.81
N ILE A 167 -18.03 2.81 6.89
CA ILE A 167 -18.48 1.69 6.04
C ILE A 167 -18.33 2.05 4.57
N PHE A 168 -18.80 3.25 4.18
CA PHE A 168 -18.67 3.74 2.81
C PHE A 168 -17.20 3.86 2.37
N ILE A 169 -16.32 4.40 3.21
CA ILE A 169 -14.88 4.49 2.91
C ILE A 169 -14.29 3.08 2.69
N PHE A 170 -14.60 2.13 3.56
CA PHE A 170 -14.08 0.77 3.45
C PHE A 170 -14.55 0.07 2.18
N HIS A 171 -15.82 0.22 1.84
CA HIS A 171 -16.39 -0.31 0.59
C HIS A 171 -15.71 0.29 -0.65
N GLN A 172 -15.52 1.61 -0.70
CA GLN A 172 -14.88 2.26 -1.84
C GLN A 172 -13.43 1.83 -2.06
N LEU A 173 -12.68 1.66 -0.96
CA LEU A 173 -11.29 1.21 -1.03
C LEU A 173 -11.17 -0.25 -1.49
N GLU A 174 -12.13 -1.09 -1.12
CA GLU A 174 -12.23 -2.47 -1.59
C GLU A 174 -12.46 -2.52 -3.12
N HIS A 175 -13.42 -1.75 -3.62
CA HIS A 175 -13.76 -1.69 -5.06
C HIS A 175 -12.61 -1.21 -5.94
N LYS A 176 -11.84 -0.20 -5.49
CA LYS A 176 -10.65 0.27 -6.22
C LYS A 176 -9.63 -0.85 -6.45
N LYS A 177 -9.58 -1.87 -5.60
CA LYS A 177 -8.62 -2.98 -5.73
C LYS A 177 -9.11 -4.07 -6.70
N LEU A 178 -10.39 -4.40 -6.67
CA LEU A 178 -11.01 -5.35 -7.61
C LEU A 178 -10.77 -4.96 -9.09
N SER A 179 -10.76 -3.66 -9.40
CA SER A 179 -10.48 -3.18 -10.76
C SER A 179 -9.00 -3.26 -11.17
N HIS A 180 -8.07 -3.36 -10.23
CA HIS A 180 -6.62 -3.37 -10.50
C HIS A 180 -6.03 -4.78 -10.66
N SER A 181 -6.72 -5.84 -10.23
CA SER A 181 -6.17 -7.21 -10.18
C SER A 181 -6.33 -8.02 -11.47
N MET A 182 -6.84 -7.45 -12.56
CA MET A 182 -7.11 -8.15 -13.84
C MET A 182 -6.08 -7.82 -14.94
N LEU A 183 -4.77 -7.82 -14.65
CA LEU A 183 -3.75 -7.41 -15.63
C LEU A 183 -2.70 -8.50 -15.85
N THR A 184 -2.30 -8.63 -17.12
CA THR A 184 -1.43 -9.67 -17.70
C THR A 184 0.04 -9.51 -17.29
N GLU A 185 0.76 -10.64 -17.19
CA GLU A 185 2.21 -10.67 -16.96
C GLU A 185 2.98 -10.19 -18.21
N TRP A 186 4.02 -9.39 -18.00
CA TRP A 186 5.01 -9.01 -19.02
C TRP A 186 6.40 -9.45 -18.53
N ASP A 187 7.29 -9.86 -19.43
CA ASP A 187 8.70 -10.06 -19.10
C ASP A 187 9.52 -8.77 -19.28
N LYS A 188 10.63 -8.62 -18.53
CA LYS A 188 11.56 -7.48 -18.62
C LYS A 188 12.06 -7.27 -20.06
N GLN A 189 12.36 -8.35 -20.78
CA GLN A 189 12.87 -8.26 -22.15
C GLN A 189 11.79 -7.80 -23.12
N GLU A 190 10.56 -8.30 -22.98
CA GLU A 190 9.39 -7.87 -23.76
C GLU A 190 9.08 -6.38 -23.57
N ILE A 191 9.18 -5.88 -22.33
CA ILE A 191 9.01 -4.45 -22.03
C ILE A 191 10.09 -3.62 -22.74
N ILE A 192 11.35 -4.05 -22.66
CA ILE A 192 12.47 -3.35 -23.31
C ILE A 192 12.25 -3.30 -24.82
N GLU A 193 11.86 -4.40 -25.45
CA GLU A 193 11.61 -4.49 -26.88
C GLU A 193 10.43 -3.61 -27.30
N LYS A 194 9.33 -3.66 -26.55
CA LYS A 194 8.14 -2.83 -26.79
C LYS A 194 8.46 -1.33 -26.70
N ILE A 195 9.20 -0.90 -25.67
CA ILE A 195 9.57 0.51 -25.55
C ILE A 195 10.57 0.92 -26.63
N LYS A 196 11.50 0.05 -27.01
CA LYS A 196 12.41 0.29 -28.14
C LYS A 196 11.65 0.46 -29.45
N SER A 197 10.59 -0.32 -29.70
CA SER A 197 9.76 -0.13 -30.91
C SER A 197 9.03 1.21 -30.92
N LEU A 198 8.71 1.75 -29.74
CA LEU A 198 8.07 3.06 -29.58
C LEU A 198 9.05 4.25 -29.56
N LYS A 199 10.36 4.01 -29.66
CA LYS A 199 11.41 5.03 -29.46
C LYS A 199 11.22 6.29 -30.32
N SER A 200 10.84 6.13 -31.59
CA SER A 200 10.61 7.27 -32.49
C SER A 200 9.43 8.13 -32.00
N GLN A 201 8.31 7.49 -31.66
CA GLN A 201 7.13 8.17 -31.11
C GLN A 201 7.46 8.84 -29.76
N LEU A 202 8.21 8.17 -28.88
CA LEU A 202 8.63 8.70 -27.58
C LEU A 202 9.48 9.96 -27.71
N LYS A 203 10.42 9.99 -28.66
CA LYS A 203 11.26 11.17 -28.93
C LYS A 203 10.49 12.30 -29.60
N VAL A 204 9.69 12.01 -30.62
CA VAL A 204 9.05 13.05 -31.45
C VAL A 204 7.77 13.58 -30.80
N LYS A 205 6.82 12.70 -30.46
CA LYS A 205 5.50 13.08 -29.94
C LYS A 205 5.59 13.62 -28.50
N TYR A 206 6.36 12.95 -27.64
CA TYR A 206 6.43 13.31 -26.22
C TYR A 206 7.71 14.04 -25.82
N LYS A 207 8.60 14.35 -26.79
CA LYS A 207 9.83 15.14 -26.57
C LYS A 207 10.72 14.57 -25.46
N ILE A 208 10.85 13.24 -25.41
CA ILE A 208 11.63 12.53 -24.40
C ILE A 208 13.11 12.49 -24.81
N LYS A 209 13.98 13.00 -23.94
CA LYS A 209 15.44 12.94 -24.05
C LYS A 209 15.96 11.57 -23.62
N LYS A 210 15.53 11.10 -22.45
CA LYS A 210 15.88 9.79 -21.89
C LYS A 210 14.69 9.12 -21.24
N PHE A 211 14.64 7.79 -21.35
CA PHE A 211 13.57 6.98 -20.78
C PHE A 211 14.18 5.78 -20.07
N TYR A 212 13.76 5.53 -18.84
CA TYR A 212 14.33 4.48 -17.99
C TYR A 212 13.23 3.60 -17.42
N LEU A 213 13.51 2.31 -17.32
CA LEU A 213 12.76 1.37 -16.48
C LEU A 213 13.40 1.37 -15.09
N TYR A 214 12.59 1.44 -14.04
CA TYR A 214 13.05 1.29 -12.66
C TYR A 214 12.10 0.36 -11.89
N GLY A 215 12.28 0.26 -10.57
CA GLY A 215 11.36 -0.50 -9.73
C GLY A 215 11.47 -2.02 -9.87
N SER A 216 10.34 -2.71 -9.70
CA SER A 216 10.33 -4.18 -9.52
C SER A 216 10.82 -4.96 -10.75
N TYR A 217 10.51 -4.48 -11.96
CA TYR A 217 10.93 -5.07 -13.23
C TYR A 217 12.42 -4.88 -13.50
N ALA A 218 12.97 -3.69 -13.23
CA ALA A 218 14.40 -3.46 -13.38
C ALA A 218 15.23 -4.34 -12.44
N LYS A 219 14.74 -4.54 -11.21
CA LYS A 219 15.36 -5.35 -10.13
C LYS A 219 15.12 -6.86 -10.24
N GLU A 220 14.36 -7.33 -11.24
CA GLU A 220 14.01 -8.76 -11.41
C GLU A 220 13.31 -9.36 -10.17
N LYS A 221 12.53 -8.54 -9.45
CA LYS A 221 11.73 -8.92 -8.28
C LYS A 221 10.23 -8.70 -8.56
N VAL A 222 9.78 -9.14 -9.74
CA VAL A 222 8.40 -8.94 -10.22
C VAL A 222 7.43 -9.86 -9.49
N THR A 223 6.21 -9.39 -9.28
CA THR A 223 5.08 -10.17 -8.75
C THR A 223 3.86 -9.95 -9.65
N LEU A 224 2.85 -10.84 -9.57
CA LEU A 224 1.59 -10.74 -10.33
C LEU A 224 0.86 -9.38 -10.21
N SER A 225 1.13 -8.61 -9.17
CA SER A 225 0.53 -7.29 -8.97
C SER A 225 1.51 -6.14 -9.17
N SER A 226 2.70 -6.37 -9.72
CA SER A 226 3.69 -5.34 -9.99
C SER A 226 3.19 -4.34 -11.05
N ASP A 227 3.36 -3.04 -10.78
CA ASP A 227 3.16 -1.98 -11.78
C ASP A 227 4.46 -1.85 -12.61
N LEU A 228 4.37 -1.27 -13.82
CA LEU A 228 5.55 -0.84 -14.57
C LEU A 228 5.95 0.58 -14.17
N ASP A 229 7.16 0.70 -13.64
CA ASP A 229 7.70 1.96 -13.13
C ASP A 229 8.70 2.54 -14.16
N PHE A 230 8.41 3.72 -14.72
CA PHE A 230 9.28 4.41 -15.68
C PHE A 230 9.72 5.80 -15.20
N LEU A 231 10.98 6.16 -15.47
CA LEU A 231 11.49 7.53 -15.31
C LEU A 231 11.69 8.19 -16.68
N VAL A 232 11.33 9.46 -16.76
CA VAL A 232 11.42 10.25 -17.98
C VAL A 232 12.25 11.50 -17.75
N ILE A 233 13.12 11.80 -18.72
CA ILE A 233 13.76 13.11 -18.86
C ILE A 233 13.25 13.70 -20.17
N PHE A 234 12.54 14.82 -20.09
CA PHE A 234 12.12 15.58 -21.26
C PHE A 234 13.27 16.45 -21.80
N ASN A 235 13.14 16.92 -23.05
CA ASN A 235 14.01 17.96 -23.59
C ASN A 235 13.89 19.28 -22.78
N GLU A 236 14.95 20.08 -22.77
CA GLU A 236 15.14 21.23 -21.86
C GLU A 236 14.17 22.39 -22.12
N ASP A 237 13.51 22.41 -23.28
CA ASP A 237 12.68 23.52 -23.76
C ASP A 237 11.21 23.49 -23.27
N LEU A 238 10.86 22.58 -22.36
CA LEU A 238 9.47 22.41 -21.91
C LEU A 238 9.18 23.07 -20.57
N ILE A 239 8.09 23.84 -20.52
CA ILE A 239 7.57 24.41 -19.27
C ILE A 239 6.88 23.34 -18.40
N PRO A 240 6.77 23.53 -17.06
CA PRO A 240 6.24 22.51 -16.15
C PRO A 240 4.81 22.04 -16.48
N THR A 241 3.95 22.93 -16.96
CA THR A 241 2.56 22.62 -17.35
C THR A 241 2.51 21.69 -18.57
N GLU A 242 3.34 21.95 -19.57
CA GLU A 242 3.47 21.09 -20.76
C GLU A 242 4.01 19.70 -20.39
N LYS A 243 5.03 19.64 -19.51
CA LYS A 243 5.56 18.37 -19.00
C LYS A 243 4.46 17.56 -18.31
N GLY A 244 3.64 18.20 -17.47
CA GLY A 244 2.52 17.54 -16.79
C GLY A 244 1.49 16.95 -17.76
N PHE A 245 1.13 17.69 -18.81
CA PHE A 245 0.21 17.21 -19.85
C PHE A 245 0.77 16.02 -20.62
N LEU A 246 2.01 16.13 -21.10
CA LEU A 246 2.67 15.05 -21.85
C LEU A 246 2.87 13.79 -21.02
N LEU A 247 3.21 13.95 -19.74
CA LEU A 247 3.38 12.83 -18.81
C LEU A 247 2.06 12.09 -18.57
N LYS A 248 0.95 12.81 -18.43
CA LYS A 248 -0.39 12.19 -18.32
C LYS A 248 -0.77 11.44 -19.60
N GLN A 249 -0.61 12.08 -20.77
CA GLN A 249 -0.94 11.47 -22.06
C GLN A 249 -0.09 10.23 -22.34
N LEU A 250 1.22 10.30 -22.05
CA LEU A 250 2.13 9.17 -22.21
C LEU A 250 1.74 7.99 -21.32
N LYS A 251 1.36 8.27 -20.06
CA LYS A 251 0.89 7.24 -19.13
C LYS A 251 -0.35 6.54 -19.67
N GLU A 252 -1.35 7.28 -20.12
CA GLU A 252 -2.59 6.72 -20.69
C GLU A 252 -2.31 5.89 -21.95
N ASP A 253 -1.51 6.40 -22.88
CA ASP A 253 -1.16 5.72 -24.12
C ASP A 253 -0.40 4.40 -23.87
N LEU A 254 0.59 4.41 -22.96
CA LEU A 254 1.33 3.20 -22.62
C LEU A 254 0.46 2.18 -21.86
N GLN A 255 -0.41 2.64 -20.95
CA GLN A 255 -1.32 1.73 -20.23
C GLN A 255 -2.29 1.04 -21.19
N ALA A 256 -2.82 1.77 -22.18
CA ALA A 256 -3.71 1.20 -23.19
C ALA A 256 -2.99 0.16 -24.07
N GLN A 257 -1.73 0.40 -24.42
CA GLN A 257 -0.97 -0.51 -25.28
C GLN A 257 -0.47 -1.76 -24.56
N MET A 258 -0.13 -1.65 -23.27
CA MET A 258 0.48 -2.74 -22.51
C MET A 258 -0.50 -3.47 -21.60
N ASN A 259 -1.71 -2.94 -21.41
CA ASN A 259 -2.73 -3.52 -20.52
C ASN A 259 -2.16 -3.90 -19.14
N ILE A 260 -1.33 -3.03 -18.59
CA ILE A 260 -0.72 -3.12 -17.26
C ILE A 260 -0.70 -1.72 -16.65
N LYS A 261 -0.77 -1.62 -15.33
CA LYS A 261 -0.68 -0.32 -14.64
C LYS A 261 0.73 0.23 -14.79
N ILE A 262 0.81 1.50 -15.19
CA ILE A 262 2.07 2.20 -15.39
C ILE A 262 2.14 3.38 -14.42
N ASP A 263 3.23 3.45 -13.67
CA ASP A 263 3.61 4.62 -12.91
C ASP A 263 4.81 5.30 -13.57
N LEU A 264 4.66 6.59 -13.84
CA LEU A 264 5.56 7.38 -14.68
C LEU A 264 5.97 8.61 -13.87
N LEU A 265 7.27 8.84 -13.71
CA LEU A 265 7.81 9.98 -12.97
C LEU A 265 8.81 10.78 -13.80
N ASP A 266 8.79 12.11 -13.64
CA ASP A 266 9.85 12.98 -14.14
C ASP A 266 11.10 12.79 -13.27
N PHE A 267 12.27 12.64 -13.89
CA PHE A 267 13.53 12.39 -13.20
C PHE A 267 13.90 13.49 -12.19
N SER A 268 13.54 14.75 -12.48
CA SER A 268 13.77 15.89 -11.59
C SER A 268 12.96 15.76 -10.29
N HIS A 269 11.76 15.18 -10.39
CA HIS A 269 10.96 14.80 -9.23
C HIS A 269 11.52 13.55 -8.56
N ALA A 270 11.97 12.55 -9.33
CA ALA A 270 12.53 11.31 -8.81
C ALA A 270 13.72 11.55 -7.87
N LEU A 271 14.64 12.45 -8.23
CA LEU A 271 15.79 12.83 -7.38
C LEU A 271 15.39 13.40 -6.01
N LYS A 272 14.18 13.96 -5.88
CA LYS A 272 13.69 14.52 -4.62
C LYS A 272 12.96 13.51 -3.74
N PHE A 273 12.44 12.43 -4.32
CA PHE A 273 11.45 11.57 -3.67
C PHE A 273 11.80 10.07 -3.66
N LEU A 274 12.67 9.60 -4.55
CA LEU A 274 13.13 8.22 -4.58
C LEU A 274 14.35 8.02 -3.68
N ASP A 275 14.48 6.81 -3.12
CA ASP A 275 15.67 6.42 -2.37
C ASP A 275 16.84 6.18 -3.35
N ILE A 276 18.07 6.39 -2.88
CA ILE A 276 19.30 6.16 -3.66
C ILE A 276 19.32 4.71 -4.19
N CYS A 277 18.89 3.74 -3.39
CA CYS A 277 18.82 2.33 -3.81
C CYS A 277 17.85 2.09 -4.98
N GLU A 278 16.85 2.95 -5.17
CA GLU A 278 15.95 2.91 -6.32
C GLU A 278 16.62 3.44 -7.58
N MET A 279 17.42 4.50 -7.42
CA MET A 279 18.16 5.16 -8.49
C MET A 279 19.37 4.33 -8.99
N GLU A 280 19.96 3.49 -8.14
CA GLU A 280 21.08 2.59 -8.51
C GLU A 280 20.65 1.45 -9.44
N ASN A 281 19.36 1.13 -9.52
CA ASN A 281 18.83 -0.03 -10.25
C ASN A 281 18.00 0.36 -11.48
N ILE A 282 18.36 1.45 -12.17
CA ILE A 282 17.67 1.91 -13.37
C ILE A 282 18.24 1.26 -14.64
N VAL A 283 17.37 0.88 -15.57
CA VAL A 283 17.74 0.36 -16.91
C VAL A 283 17.40 1.42 -17.94
N THR A 284 18.40 1.85 -18.74
CA THR A 284 18.19 2.83 -19.80
C THR A 284 17.51 2.19 -21.00
N LEU A 285 16.41 2.77 -21.46
CA LEU A 285 15.64 2.31 -22.61
C LEU A 285 15.84 3.20 -23.85
N ILE A 286 16.02 4.51 -23.65
CA ILE A 286 16.21 5.53 -24.71
C ILE A 286 17.34 6.49 -24.35
#